data_AF-A0A2G6LD03-F1
#
_entry.id   AF-A0A2G6LD03-F1
#
_cell.length_a   1.000
_cell.length_b   1.000
_cell.length_c   1.000
_cell.angle_alpha   90.00
_cell.angle_beta   90.00
_cell.angle_gamma   90.00
#
_symmetry.space_group_name_H-M   'P 1'
#
loop_
_entity.id
_entity.type
_entity.pdbx_description
1 polymer ?
#
loop_
_entity_poly.entity_id
_entity_poly.type
_entity_poly.pdbx_seq_one_letter_code
_entity_poly.pdbx_strand_id
1 'polypeptide(L)'
;MKKIVSIILGVLAFIIVLPLAYNNAQMVTFDYFFGTYQLPMSWLIFGAFIAGVLLSLVFFALTGWGWKLKAKGLQKQVNELIKQRKRDEISEQFKAEQKNLKKT
;
A
#
# COMPACT_ATOMS: atom_id res chain seq x y z
N MET A 1 18.97 11.98 12.06
CA MET A 1 17.85 11.38 12.79
C MET A 1 17.32 10.09 12.14
N LYS A 2 16.75 10.11 10.93
CA LYS A 2 16.22 8.88 10.27
C LYS A 2 17.24 7.73 10.15
N LYS A 3 18.51 8.03 9.81
CA LYS A 3 19.60 7.04 9.74
C LYS A 3 19.93 6.42 11.10
N ILE A 4 19.97 7.25 12.15
CA ILE A 4 20.25 6.80 13.53
C ILE A 4 19.11 5.91 14.04
N VAL A 5 17.85 6.31 13.81
CA VAL A 5 16.68 5.50 14.15
C VAL A 5 16.71 4.15 13.42
N SER A 6 17.06 4.15 12.13
CA SER A 6 17.19 2.91 11.36
C SER A 6 18.30 1.99 11.89
N ILE A 7 19.44 2.55 12.29
CA ILE A 7 20.54 1.78 12.88
C ILE A 7 20.11 1.20 14.23
N ILE A 8 19.47 1.99 15.10
CA ILE A 8 18.96 1.53 16.40
C ILE A 8 17.95 0.40 16.22
N LEU A 9 17.00 0.54 15.29
CA LEU A 9 16.04 -0.51 14.98
C LEU A 9 16.70 -1.77 14.44
N GLY A 10 17.71 -1.63 13.58
CA GLY A 10 18.48 -2.78 13.07
C GLY A 10 19.22 -3.51 14.19
N VAL A 11 19.88 -2.78 15.08
CA VAL A 11 20.59 -3.34 16.24
C VAL A 11 19.63 -4.04 17.20
N LEU A 12 18.48 -3.41 17.52
CA LEU A 12 17.44 -4.03 18.34
C LEU A 12 16.90 -5.32 17.72
N ALA A 13 16.60 -5.31 16.42
CA ALA A 13 16.18 -6.50 15.70
C ALA A 13 17.24 -7.60 15.79
N PHE A 14 18.52 -7.26 15.64
CA PHE A 14 19.62 -8.22 15.71
C PHE A 14 19.76 -8.84 17.11
N ILE A 15 19.66 -8.02 18.17
CA ILE A 15 19.71 -8.46 19.58
C ILE A 15 18.56 -9.42 19.90
N ILE A 16 17.39 -9.26 19.27
CA ILE A 16 16.23 -10.14 19.50
C ILE A 16 16.35 -11.44 18.68
N VAL A 17 16.75 -11.34 17.41
CA VAL A 17 16.77 -12.47 16.48
C VAL A 17 17.87 -13.48 16.84
N LEU A 18 19.05 -13.02 17.24
CA LEU A 18 20.20 -13.90 17.53
C LEU A 18 19.93 -14.92 18.65
N PRO A 19 19.48 -14.50 19.86
CA PRO A 19 19.16 -15.43 20.94
C PRO A 19 18.01 -16.36 20.58
N LEU A 20 17.00 -15.87 19.85
CA LEU A 20 15.90 -16.70 19.38
C LEU A 20 16.42 -17.76 18.41
N ALA A 21 17.26 -17.40 17.44
CA ALA A 21 17.83 -18.36 16.50
C ALA A 21 18.71 -19.41 17.19
N TYR A 22 19.57 -18.98 18.11
CA TYR A 22 20.48 -19.88 18.84
C TYR A 22 19.73 -20.84 19.76
N ASN A 23 18.80 -20.35 20.59
CA ASN A 23 18.05 -21.20 21.52
C ASN A 23 17.00 -22.08 20.83
N ASN A 24 16.60 -21.75 19.60
CA ASN A 24 15.66 -22.54 18.80
C ASN A 24 16.36 -23.29 17.66
N ALA A 25 17.64 -23.65 17.83
CA ALA A 25 18.37 -24.51 16.90
C ALA A 25 17.99 -26.00 17.02
N GLN A 26 17.07 -26.36 17.92
CA GLN A 26 16.56 -27.72 18.04
C GLN A 26 15.94 -28.21 16.73
N MET A 27 16.25 -29.45 16.36
CA MET A 27 15.65 -30.11 15.20
C MET A 27 14.24 -30.55 15.55
N VAL A 28 13.29 -30.20 14.69
CA VAL A 28 11.90 -30.61 14.81
C VAL A 28 11.45 -31.31 13.54
N THR A 29 10.58 -32.29 13.71
CA THR A 29 9.93 -32.96 12.58
C THR A 29 8.65 -32.21 12.27
N PHE A 30 8.48 -31.77 11.01
CA PHE A 30 7.31 -31.05 10.55
C PHE A 30 6.72 -31.75 9.33
N ASP A 31 5.42 -32.03 9.38
CA ASP A 31 4.66 -32.57 8.26
C ASP A 31 4.17 -31.45 7.35
N TYR A 32 4.86 -31.28 6.23
CA TYR A 32 4.42 -30.39 5.17
C TYR A 32 3.43 -31.10 4.26
N PHE A 33 2.69 -30.32 3.47
CA PHE A 33 1.72 -30.84 2.51
C PHE A 33 2.31 -31.87 1.51
N PHE A 34 3.62 -31.77 1.24
CA PHE A 34 4.33 -32.64 0.29
C PHE A 34 5.24 -33.69 0.97
N GLY A 35 5.22 -33.80 2.29
CA GLY A 35 6.03 -34.78 3.03
C GLY A 35 6.56 -34.28 4.36
N THR A 36 7.20 -35.19 5.09
CA THR A 36 7.76 -34.95 6.41
C THR A 36 9.23 -34.54 6.30
N TYR A 37 9.60 -33.43 6.93
CA TYR A 37 10.99 -32.96 6.94
C TYR A 37 11.45 -32.68 8.37
N GLN A 38 12.73 -32.95 8.64
CA GLN A 38 13.40 -32.55 9.87
C GLN A 38 14.23 -31.30 9.62
N LEU A 39 13.88 -30.22 10.31
CA LEU A 39 14.50 -28.91 10.15
C LEU A 39 14.70 -28.26 11.52
N PRO A 40 15.69 -27.36 11.66
CA PRO A 40 15.79 -26.53 12.85
C PRO A 40 14.53 -25.68 13.04
N MET A 41 14.04 -25.57 14.27
CA MET A 41 12.85 -24.76 14.58
C MET A 41 13.00 -23.30 14.13
N SER A 42 14.22 -22.75 14.19
CA SER A 42 14.55 -21.43 13.68
C SER A 42 14.24 -21.26 12.18
N TRP A 43 14.43 -22.29 11.35
CA TRP A 43 14.14 -22.23 9.91
C TRP A 43 12.64 -22.22 9.63
N LEU A 44 11.86 -22.98 10.40
CA LEU A 44 10.40 -22.98 10.31
C LEU A 44 9.82 -21.61 10.63
N ILE A 45 10.24 -21.03 11.76
CA ILE A 45 9.77 -19.71 12.20
C ILE A 45 10.17 -18.64 11.17
N PHE A 46 11.42 -18.67 10.70
CA PHE A 46 11.91 -17.72 9.71
C PHE A 46 11.17 -17.85 8.37
N GLY A 47 10.96 -19.07 7.88
CA GLY A 47 10.22 -19.33 6.65
C GLY A 47 8.76 -18.89 6.76
N ALA A 48 8.09 -19.18 7.87
CA ALA A 48 6.73 -18.72 8.13
C ALA A 48 6.63 -17.18 8.18
N PHE A 49 7.59 -16.53 8.81
CA PHE A 49 7.67 -15.07 8.85
C PHE A 49 7.82 -14.48 7.44
N ILE A 50 8.78 -14.97 6.64
CA ILE A 50 8.97 -14.51 5.25
C ILE A 50 7.70 -14.72 4.43
N ALA A 51 7.09 -15.90 4.51
CA ALA A 51 5.87 -16.20 3.78
C ALA A 51 4.73 -15.23 4.16
N GLY A 52 4.55 -14.97 5.46
CA GLY A 52 3.57 -14.01 5.95
C GLY A 52 3.83 -12.58 5.45
N VAL A 53 5.09 -12.12 5.49
CA VAL A 53 5.48 -10.81 4.96
C VAL A 53 5.20 -10.71 3.46
N LEU A 54 5.61 -11.70 2.67
CA LEU A 54 5.38 -11.72 1.22
C LEU A 54 3.89 -11.70 0.89
N LEU A 55 3.08 -12.52 1.57
CA LEU A 55 1.63 -12.53 1.41
C LEU A 55 1.01 -11.16 1.76
N SER A 56 1.45 -10.54 2.86
CA SER A 56 0.98 -9.21 3.24
C SER A 56 1.32 -8.15 2.19
N LEU A 57 2.54 -8.16 1.65
CA LEU A 57 2.98 -7.22 0.62
C LEU A 57 2.14 -7.36 -0.65
N VAL A 58 1.88 -8.59 -1.09
CA VAL A 58 1.00 -8.86 -2.24
C VAL A 58 -0.41 -8.33 -1.97
N PHE A 59 -0.97 -8.62 -0.79
CA PHE A 59 -2.28 -8.14 -0.41
C PHE A 59 -2.38 -6.60 -0.39
N PHE A 60 -1.39 -5.93 0.21
CA PHE A 60 -1.34 -4.47 0.25
C PHE A 60 -1.11 -3.84 -1.13
N ALA A 61 -0.31 -4.49 -1.98
CA ALA A 61 -0.09 -4.00 -3.35
C ALA A 61 -1.39 -4.07 -4.17
N LEU A 62 -2.11 -5.19 -4.12
CA LEU A 62 -3.37 -5.39 -4.85
C LEU A 62 -4.45 -4.42 -4.36
N THR A 63 -4.62 -4.30 -3.04
CA THR A 63 -5.58 -3.36 -2.46
C THR A 63 -5.20 -1.92 -2.78
N GLY A 64 -3.93 -1.53 -2.59
CA GLY A 64 -3.43 -0.20 -2.92
C GLY A 64 -3.64 0.17 -4.40
N TRP A 65 -3.46 -0.78 -5.31
CA TRP A 65 -3.76 -0.58 -6.73
C TRP A 65 -5.25 -0.29 -6.95
N GLY A 66 -6.13 -1.08 -6.34
CA GLY A 66 -7.57 -0.86 -6.42
C GLY A 66 -7.98 0.53 -5.94
N TRP A 67 -7.41 0.98 -4.83
CA TRP A 67 -7.66 2.32 -4.29
C TRP A 67 -7.13 3.43 -5.21
N LYS A 68 -5.95 3.23 -5.80
CA LYS A 68 -5.37 4.17 -6.76
C LYS A 68 -6.24 4.32 -8.02
N LEU A 69 -6.81 3.23 -8.53
CA LEU A 69 -7.73 3.28 -9.66
C LEU A 69 -9.02 4.03 -9.31
N LYS A 70 -9.62 3.75 -8.15
CA LYS A 70 -10.81 4.46 -7.66
C LYS A 70 -10.52 5.96 -7.50
N ALA A 71 -9.40 6.32 -6.89
CA ALA A 71 -9.00 7.72 -6.71
C ALA A 71 -8.87 8.46 -8.06
N LYS A 72 -8.25 7.82 -9.07
CA LYS A 72 -8.18 8.38 -10.43
C LYS A 72 -9.57 8.56 -11.05
N GLY A 73 -10.48 7.61 -10.85
CA GLY A 73 -11.87 7.69 -11.31
C GLY A 73 -12.60 8.89 -10.70
N LEU A 74 -12.55 9.02 -9.37
CA LEU A 74 -13.15 10.14 -8.64
C LEU A 74 -12.55 11.48 -9.09
N GLN A 75 -11.23 11.55 -9.27
CA GLN A 75 -10.57 12.78 -9.71
C GLN A 75 -11.01 13.20 -11.11
N LYS A 76 -11.25 12.25 -12.02
CA LYS A 76 -11.82 12.55 -13.35
C LYS A 76 -13.24 13.14 -13.21
N GLN A 77 -14.10 12.54 -12.39
CA GLN A 77 -15.47 13.03 -12.18
C GLN A 77 -15.48 14.45 -11.62
N VAL A 78 -14.63 14.73 -10.63
CA VAL A 78 -14.49 16.09 -10.06
C VAL A 78 -14.04 17.09 -11.15
N ASN A 79 -13.06 16.72 -11.97
CA ASN A 79 -12.59 17.59 -13.04
C ASN A 79 -13.65 17.85 -14.12
N GLU A 80 -14.46 16.85 -14.47
CA GLU A 80 -15.57 17.01 -15.41
C GLU A 80 -16.65 17.94 -14.86
N LEU A 81 -17.03 17.78 -13.58
CA LEU A 81 -17.98 18.67 -12.91
C LEU A 81 -17.49 20.12 -12.86
N ILE A 82 -16.21 20.35 -12.54
CA ILE A 82 -15.60 21.68 -12.55
C ILE A 82 -15.63 22.27 -13.96
N LYS A 83 -15.32 21.47 -14.98
CA LYS A 83 -15.34 21.90 -16.38
C LYS A 83 -16.75 22.26 -16.86
N GLN A 84 -17.77 21.52 -16.42
CA GLN A 84 -19.18 21.82 -16.73
C GLN A 84 -19.59 23.15 -16.10
N ARG A 85 -19.37 23.35 -14.78
CA ARG A 85 -19.67 24.62 -14.12
C ARG A 85 -19.05 25.82 -14.81
N LYS A 86 -17.76 25.74 -15.18
CA LYS A 86 -17.10 26.82 -15.91
C LYS A 86 -17.74 27.11 -17.27
N ARG A 87 -18.18 26.08 -18.00
CA ARG A 87 -18.90 26.29 -19.28
C ARG A 87 -20.25 26.94 -19.06
N ASP A 88 -20.97 26.52 -18.02
CA ASP A 88 -22.28 27.07 -17.68
C ASP A 88 -22.15 28.55 -17.33
N GLU A 89 -21.21 28.92 -16.44
CA GLU A 89 -20.87 30.30 -16.09
C GLU A 89 -20.53 31.16 -17.31
N ILE A 90 -19.65 30.66 -18.19
CA ILE A 90 -19.27 31.33 -19.43
C ILE A 90 -20.50 31.53 -20.35
N SER A 91 -21.36 30.51 -20.48
CA SER A 91 -22.56 30.58 -21.31
C SER A 91 -23.58 31.59 -20.78
N GLU A 92 -23.69 31.73 -19.46
CA GLU A 92 -24.54 32.73 -18.81
C GLU A 92 -24.01 34.15 -19.03
N GLN A 93 -22.69 34.34 -18.91
CA GLN A 93 -22.04 35.62 -19.21
C GLN A 93 -22.28 36.06 -20.67
N PHE A 94 -22.09 35.16 -21.64
CA PHE A 94 -22.36 35.45 -23.04
C PHE A 94 -23.83 35.82 -23.31
N LYS A 95 -24.79 35.12 -22.67
CA LYS A 95 -26.21 35.45 -22.79
C LYS A 95 -26.52 36.84 -22.20
N ALA A 96 -25.93 37.19 -21.06
CA ALA A 96 -26.10 38.50 -20.44
C ALA A 96 -25.54 39.63 -21.33
N GLU A 97 -24.36 39.41 -21.92
CA GLU A 97 -23.71 40.36 -22.83
C GLU A 97 -24.54 40.59 -24.10
N GLN A 98 -25.02 39.53 -24.75
CA GLN A 98 -25.91 39.67 -25.92
C GLN A 98 -27.21 40.41 -25.60
N LYS A 99 -27.77 40.19 -24.40
CA LYS A 99 -28.99 40.89 -23.96
C LYS A 99 -28.75 42.39 -23.76
N ASN A 100 -27.57 42.77 -23.26
CA ASN A 100 -27.18 44.18 -23.14
C ASN A 100 -26.97 44.83 -24.51
N LEU A 101 -26.30 44.13 -25.44
CA LEU A 101 -26.09 44.64 -26.81
C LEU A 101 -27.40 44.91 -27.56
N LYS A 102 -28.44 44.08 -27.36
CA LYS A 102 -29.77 44.28 -27.98
C LYS A 102 -30.62 45.38 -27.34
N LYS A 103 -30.22 45.90 -26.17
CA LYS A 103 -30.93 46.98 -25.46
C LYS A 103 -30.44 48.38 -25.82
N THR A 104 -29.33 48.47 -26.54
CA THR A 104 -28.74 49.70 -27.09
C THR A 104 -29.16 49.84 -28.54
#